data_AF-E4YH35-F1
#
_entry.id   AF-E4YH35-F1
#
_cell.length_a   1.000
_cell.length_b   1.000
_cell.length_c   1.000
_cell.angle_alpha   90.00
_cell.angle_beta   90.00
_cell.angle_gamma   90.00
#
_symmetry.space_group_name_H-M   'P 1'
#
loop_
_entity.id
_entity.type
_entity.pdbx_description
1 polymer ?
#
loop_
_entity_poly.entity_id
_entity_poly.type
_entity_poly.pdbx_seq_one_letter_code
_entity_poly.pdbx_strand_id
1 'polypeptide(L)'
;MHWRYDAEDWMKMKIENSERIHSVIERAELYPKTFASSLESQLLKENISVVYFASPPEEIKFLNVLGSYFEQVEFFTGSSLEDFFKNKFTFCPDILRDLVENISLLEQEICFISEFFIESCFSSWSSNIVLERYAEGIRSNLNNLDIVAKGLGEKYEDSCFVRSFL
;
A
#
# COMPACT_ATOMS: atom_id res chain seq x y z
N MET A 1 -3.42 1.90 1.38
CA MET A 1 -2.41 1.75 0.30
C MET A 1 -1.67 0.46 0.55
N HIS A 2 -1.51 -0.37 -0.48
CA HIS A 2 -0.65 -1.54 -0.41
C HIS A 2 0.75 -1.18 -0.92
N TRP A 3 1.77 -1.44 -0.11
CA TRP A 3 3.18 -1.23 -0.42
C TRP A 3 3.91 -2.58 -0.35
N ARG A 4 4.13 -3.21 -1.51
CA ARG A 4 4.58 -4.61 -1.64
C ARG A 4 6.01 -4.76 -2.13
N TYR A 5 6.76 -3.67 -2.25
CA TYR A 5 8.01 -3.63 -3.02
C TYR A 5 9.23 -4.20 -2.32
N ASP A 6 9.07 -5.34 -1.65
CA ASP A 6 10.16 -5.98 -0.95
C ASP A 6 11.25 -6.41 -1.94
N ALA A 7 12.51 -6.14 -1.57
CA ALA A 7 13.66 -6.39 -2.41
C ALA A 7 13.92 -7.89 -2.67
N GLU A 8 13.42 -8.77 -1.80
CA GLU A 8 13.74 -10.18 -1.82
C GLU A 8 12.79 -11.04 -2.66
N ASP A 9 11.60 -10.55 -2.96
CA ASP A 9 10.57 -11.20 -3.77
C ASP A 9 10.13 -10.30 -4.94
N TRP A 10 9.46 -9.19 -4.67
CA TRP A 10 8.83 -8.38 -5.71
C TRP A 10 9.85 -7.80 -6.71
N MET A 11 10.97 -7.26 -6.22
CA MET A 11 12.02 -6.68 -7.08
C MET A 11 12.78 -7.72 -7.92
N LYS A 12 12.55 -9.02 -7.69
CA LYS A 12 13.13 -10.11 -8.50
C LYS A 12 12.18 -10.61 -9.57
N MET A 13 10.93 -10.13 -9.59
CA MET A 13 9.94 -10.53 -10.59
C MET A 13 10.36 -10.06 -11.99
N LYS A 14 10.23 -10.96 -12.97
CA LYS A 14 10.44 -10.63 -14.38
C LYS A 14 9.15 -10.12 -14.98
N ILE A 15 8.99 -8.81 -14.91
CA ILE A 15 7.83 -8.07 -15.40
C ILE A 15 8.26 -7.28 -16.65
N GLU A 16 7.35 -7.10 -17.60
CA GLU A 16 7.58 -6.16 -18.70
C GLU A 16 7.84 -4.75 -18.14
N ASN A 17 8.87 -4.07 -18.64
CA ASN A 17 9.35 -2.78 -18.12
C ASN A 17 9.82 -2.79 -16.65
N SER A 18 10.22 -3.95 -16.10
CA SER A 18 10.67 -4.07 -14.70
C SER A 18 11.76 -3.07 -14.33
N GLU A 19 12.75 -2.81 -15.19
CA GLU A 19 13.82 -1.84 -14.92
C GLU A 19 13.27 -0.43 -14.61
N ARG A 20 12.32 0.04 -15.43
CA ARG A 20 11.69 1.35 -15.23
C ARG A 20 10.87 1.36 -13.94
N ILE A 21 10.08 0.32 -13.72
CA ILE A 21 9.23 0.19 -12.54
C ILE A 21 10.09 0.19 -11.26
N HIS A 22 11.13 -0.62 -11.23
CA HIS A 22 12.07 -0.73 -10.13
C HIS A 22 12.70 0.63 -9.84
N SER A 23 13.17 1.34 -10.87
CA SER A 23 13.75 2.68 -10.69
C SER A 23 12.79 3.70 -10.08
N VAL A 24 11.49 3.64 -10.38
CA VAL A 24 10.49 4.54 -9.77
C VAL A 24 10.38 4.27 -8.27
N ILE A 25 10.37 3.01 -7.87
CA ILE A 25 10.29 2.62 -6.45
C ILE A 25 11.58 2.95 -5.70
N GLU A 26 12.74 2.59 -6.26
CA GLU A 26 14.05 2.92 -5.69
C GLU A 26 14.20 4.43 -5.50
N ARG A 27 13.69 5.25 -6.42
CA ARG A 27 13.68 6.71 -6.27
C ARG A 27 12.78 7.18 -5.12
N ALA A 28 11.65 6.52 -4.87
CA ALA A 28 10.80 6.84 -3.72
C ALA A 28 11.55 6.59 -2.39
N GLU A 29 12.34 5.52 -2.34
CA GLU A 29 13.19 5.17 -1.20
C GLU A 29 14.39 6.12 -1.03
N LEU A 30 14.97 6.59 -2.14
CA LEU A 30 16.06 7.58 -2.13
C LEU A 30 15.59 8.99 -1.75
N TYR A 31 14.33 9.34 -2.07
CA TYR A 31 13.76 10.66 -1.85
C TYR A 31 12.45 10.60 -1.04
N PRO A 32 12.46 10.03 0.18
CA PRO A 32 11.24 9.75 0.94
C PRO A 32 10.49 11.02 1.32
N LYS A 33 11.19 12.12 1.61
CA LYS A 33 10.57 13.41 1.90
C LYS A 33 9.78 13.97 0.72
N THR A 34 10.39 13.96 -0.47
CA THR A 34 9.73 14.44 -1.70
C THR A 34 8.50 13.61 -2.01
N PHE A 35 8.63 12.28 -1.88
CA PHE A 35 7.52 11.37 -2.08
C PHE A 35 6.40 11.61 -1.05
N ALA A 36 6.72 11.66 0.25
CA ALA A 36 5.75 11.91 1.31
C ALA A 36 4.99 13.23 1.12
N SER A 37 5.69 14.35 0.92
CA SER A 37 5.04 15.65 0.72
C SER A 37 4.13 15.67 -0.51
N SER A 38 4.54 14.98 -1.59
CA SER A 38 3.68 14.88 -2.77
C SER A 38 2.50 13.93 -2.58
N LEU A 39 2.65 12.86 -1.82
CA LEU A 39 1.56 11.95 -1.50
C LEU A 39 0.54 12.65 -0.59
N GLU A 40 0.99 13.28 0.49
CA GLU A 40 0.13 14.04 1.40
C GLU A 40 -0.63 15.16 0.66
N SER A 41 0.06 15.92 -0.21
CA SER A 41 -0.60 16.93 -1.04
C SER A 41 -1.68 16.37 -1.97
N GLN A 42 -1.54 15.11 -2.41
CA GLN A 42 -2.56 14.44 -3.23
C GLN A 42 -3.74 13.97 -2.37
N LEU A 43 -3.46 13.37 -1.21
CA LEU A 43 -4.48 12.93 -0.26
C LEU A 43 -5.34 14.11 0.21
N LEU A 44 -4.73 15.24 0.56
CA LEU A 44 -5.45 16.45 0.99
C LEU A 44 -6.34 17.03 -0.11
N LYS A 45 -5.94 16.94 -1.38
CA LYS A 45 -6.78 17.39 -2.52
C LYS A 45 -8.05 16.56 -2.67
N GLU A 46 -7.99 15.29 -2.28
CA GLU A 46 -9.13 14.38 -2.26
C GLU A 46 -9.89 14.41 -0.91
N ASN A 47 -9.57 15.36 -0.02
CA ASN A 47 -10.11 15.46 1.36
C ASN A 47 -9.86 14.22 2.23
N ILE A 48 -8.77 13.48 1.99
CA ILE A 48 -8.37 12.33 2.79
C ILE A 48 -7.50 12.82 3.96
N SER A 49 -7.92 12.53 5.18
CA SER A 49 -7.20 12.89 6.42
C SER A 49 -6.46 11.72 7.08
N VAL A 50 -6.70 10.49 6.63
CA VAL A 50 -6.09 9.27 7.20
C VAL A 50 -5.60 8.38 6.07
N VAL A 51 -4.37 7.86 6.20
CA VAL A 51 -3.82 6.86 5.30
C VAL A 51 -3.32 5.65 6.10
N TYR A 52 -3.66 4.47 5.62
CA TYR A 52 -3.14 3.20 6.11
C TYR A 52 -2.24 2.56 5.06
N PHE A 53 -1.05 2.10 5.46
CA PHE A 53 -0.15 1.33 4.63
C PHE A 53 -0.11 -0.13 5.08
N ALA A 54 -0.64 -1.02 4.23
CA ALA A 54 -0.42 -2.46 4.33
C ALA A 54 0.91 -2.79 3.65
N SER A 55 1.81 -3.51 4.32
CA SER A 55 3.11 -3.87 3.75
C SER A 55 3.72 -5.11 4.40
N PRO A 56 4.65 -5.80 3.71
CA PRO A 56 5.51 -6.78 4.35
C PRO A 56 6.29 -6.17 5.54
N PRO A 57 6.67 -6.97 6.55
CA PRO A 57 7.42 -6.51 7.72
C PRO A 57 8.74 -5.80 7.37
N GLU A 58 9.39 -6.21 6.28
CA GLU A 58 10.67 -5.67 5.80
C GLU A 58 10.56 -4.18 5.44
N GLU A 59 9.39 -3.74 4.99
CA GLU A 59 9.12 -2.37 4.53
C GLU A 59 8.80 -1.40 5.67
N ILE A 60 8.51 -1.91 6.88
CA ILE A 60 8.08 -1.08 8.03
C ILE A 60 9.09 0.03 8.33
N LYS A 61 10.39 -0.25 8.19
CA LYS A 61 11.44 0.74 8.45
C LYS A 61 11.34 1.92 7.48
N PHE A 62 11.14 1.67 6.19
CA PHE A 62 10.96 2.71 5.19
C PHE A 62 9.67 3.48 5.45
N LEU A 63 8.56 2.78 5.72
CA LEU A 63 7.26 3.41 5.97
C LEU A 63 7.27 4.30 7.22
N ASN A 64 8.00 3.93 8.27
CA ASN A 64 8.16 4.80 9.44
C ASN A 64 8.92 6.09 9.11
N VAL A 65 9.93 6.02 8.23
CA VAL A 65 10.63 7.22 7.73
C VAL A 65 9.68 8.05 6.86
N LEU A 66 8.93 7.41 5.97
CA LEU A 66 7.97 8.08 5.10
C LEU A 66 6.90 8.82 5.91
N GLY A 67 6.29 8.14 6.88
CA GLY A 67 5.26 8.69 7.76
C GLY A 67 5.75 9.84 8.64
N SER A 68 7.05 9.90 8.96
CA SER A 68 7.63 11.03 9.71
C SER A 68 7.62 12.37 8.97
N TYR A 69 7.36 12.35 7.66
CA TYR A 69 7.25 13.54 6.82
C TYR A 69 5.79 13.96 6.56
N PHE A 70 4.80 13.22 7.06
CA PHE A 70 3.40 13.63 7.02
C PHE A 70 3.13 14.63 8.14
N GLU A 71 2.45 15.74 7.83
CA GLU A 71 2.18 16.84 8.77
C GLU A 71 0.70 16.96 9.13
N GLN A 72 -0.20 16.64 8.20
CA GLN A 72 -1.64 16.88 8.29
C GLN A 72 -2.48 15.62 8.13
N VAL A 73 -1.96 14.61 7.44
CA VAL A 73 -2.64 13.31 7.25
C VAL A 73 -2.12 12.31 8.27
N GLU A 74 -3.05 11.69 9.02
CA GLU A 74 -2.69 10.63 9.97
C GLU A 74 -2.17 9.40 9.22
N PHE A 75 -1.02 8.90 9.66
CA PHE A 75 -0.30 7.81 8.99
C PHE A 75 -0.27 6.56 9.87
N PHE A 76 -0.85 5.46 9.38
CA PHE A 76 -0.90 4.18 10.06
C PHE A 76 -0.24 3.08 9.22
N THR A 77 0.35 2.09 9.89
CA THR A 77 0.98 0.92 9.27
C THR A 77 0.53 -0.37 9.96
N GLY A 78 1.03 -1.51 9.47
CA GLY A 78 0.90 -2.81 10.14
C GLY A 78 1.25 -2.78 11.64
N SER A 79 2.23 -1.97 12.06
CA SER A 79 2.60 -1.85 13.49
C SER A 79 1.45 -1.32 14.35
N SER A 80 0.72 -0.29 13.87
CA SER A 80 -0.43 0.26 14.58
C SER A 80 -1.57 -0.75 14.70
N LEU A 81 -1.77 -1.55 13.66
CA LEU A 81 -2.80 -2.59 13.64
C LEU A 81 -2.44 -3.76 14.56
N GLU A 82 -1.17 -4.15 14.59
CA GLU A 82 -0.66 -5.20 15.47
C GLU A 82 -0.83 -4.83 16.94
N ASP A 83 -0.48 -3.60 17.31
CA ASP A 83 -0.67 -3.09 18.67
C ASP A 83 -2.16 -3.09 19.06
N PHE A 84 -3.04 -2.62 18.17
CA PHE A 84 -4.48 -2.68 18.37
C PHE A 84 -4.97 -4.12 18.56
N PHE A 85 -4.54 -5.03 17.70
CA PHE A 85 -4.96 -6.43 17.69
C PHE A 85 -4.53 -7.15 18.97
N LYS A 86 -3.27 -7.00 19.39
CA LYS A 86 -2.74 -7.58 20.64
C LYS A 86 -3.48 -7.07 21.87
N ASN A 87 -3.81 -5.78 21.90
CA ASN A 87 -4.59 -5.19 22.99
C ASN A 87 -6.05 -5.66 22.99
N LYS A 88 -6.63 -5.88 21.80
CA LYS A 88 -8.00 -6.36 21.66
C LYS A 88 -8.16 -7.82 22.06
N PHE A 89 -7.18 -8.65 21.73
CA PHE A 89 -7.21 -10.11 21.90
C PHE A 89 -6.21 -10.62 22.95
N THR A 90 -5.87 -9.79 23.94
CA THR A 90 -4.85 -10.08 24.96
C THR A 90 -5.07 -11.42 25.69
N PHE A 91 -6.33 -11.83 25.87
CA PHE A 91 -6.71 -13.08 26.55
C PHE A 91 -7.10 -14.22 25.60
N CYS A 92 -6.77 -14.11 24.30
CA CYS A 92 -7.13 -15.07 23.27
C CYS A 92 -5.87 -15.66 22.61
N PRO A 93 -5.14 -16.57 23.29
CA PRO A 93 -3.86 -17.08 22.81
C PRO A 93 -3.94 -17.79 21.46
N ASP A 94 -5.05 -18.47 21.14
CA ASP A 94 -5.24 -19.11 19.85
C ASP A 94 -5.31 -18.11 18.69
N ILE A 95 -5.92 -16.94 18.92
CA ILE A 95 -6.01 -15.87 17.93
C ILE A 95 -4.63 -15.20 17.74
N LEU A 96 -3.85 -15.07 18.81
CA LEU A 96 -2.51 -14.48 18.76
C LEU A 96 -1.45 -15.43 18.19
N ARG A 97 -1.73 -16.74 18.09
CA ARG A 97 -0.81 -17.72 17.49
C ARG A 97 -0.60 -17.43 16.01
N ASP A 98 -1.67 -17.13 15.30
CA ASP A 98 -1.70 -16.92 13.85
C ASP A 98 -1.71 -15.41 13.53
N LEU A 99 -0.91 -14.64 14.28
CA LEU A 99 -0.96 -13.17 14.29
C LEU A 99 -0.70 -12.57 12.91
N VAL A 100 0.32 -13.04 12.19
CA VAL A 100 0.72 -12.47 10.90
C VAL A 100 -0.38 -12.65 9.86
N GLU A 101 -0.95 -13.85 9.78
CA GLU A 101 -2.07 -14.16 8.90
C GLU A 101 -3.31 -13.33 9.26
N ASN A 102 -3.62 -13.21 10.55
CA ASN A 102 -4.74 -12.40 11.02
C ASN A 102 -4.56 -10.92 10.71
N ILE A 103 -3.34 -10.38 10.86
CA ILE A 103 -3.03 -8.99 10.47
C ILE A 103 -3.21 -8.82 8.97
N SER A 104 -2.69 -9.73 8.14
CA SER A 104 -2.86 -9.64 6.68
C SER A 104 -4.33 -9.71 6.24
N LEU A 105 -5.16 -10.51 6.92
CA LEU A 105 -6.61 -10.55 6.67
C LEU A 105 -7.30 -9.24 7.08
N LEU A 106 -6.91 -8.66 8.22
CA LEU A 106 -7.42 -7.36 8.65
C LEU A 106 -6.97 -6.22 7.73
N GLU A 107 -5.75 -6.28 7.20
CA GLU A 107 -5.26 -5.32 6.20
C GLU A 107 -6.06 -5.41 4.90
N GLN A 108 -6.43 -6.63 4.48
CA GLN A 108 -7.33 -6.83 3.33
C GLN A 108 -8.70 -6.20 3.62
N GLU A 109 -9.28 -6.42 4.80
CA GLU A 109 -10.55 -5.82 5.20
C GLU A 109 -10.48 -4.29 5.23
N ILE A 110 -9.42 -3.70 5.82
CA ILE A 110 -9.20 -2.24 5.83
C ILE A 110 -9.14 -1.68 4.40
N CYS A 111 -8.43 -2.37 3.49
CA CYS A 111 -8.35 -1.98 2.09
C CYS A 111 -9.68 -2.18 1.34
N PHE A 112 -10.44 -3.21 1.68
CA PHE A 112 -11.75 -3.50 1.11
C PHE A 112 -12.78 -2.43 1.51
N ILE A 113 -12.80 -1.98 2.76
CA ILE A 113 -13.77 -0.98 3.26
C ILE A 113 -13.33 0.48 3.04
N SER A 114 -12.07 0.73 2.65
CA SER A 114 -11.57 2.10 2.51
C SER A 114 -12.29 2.87 1.40
N GLU A 115 -12.42 4.19 1.58
CA GLU A 115 -13.01 5.05 0.54
C GLU A 115 -12.21 4.95 -0.76
N PHE A 116 -10.88 5.02 -0.67
CA PHE A 116 -9.97 4.77 -1.77
C PHE A 116 -9.03 3.62 -1.43
N PHE A 117 -8.88 2.68 -2.36
CA PHE A 117 -7.84 1.67 -2.27
C PHE A 117 -6.74 1.97 -3.29
N ILE A 118 -5.53 2.24 -2.79
CA ILE A 118 -4.35 2.37 -3.62
C ILE A 118 -3.68 1.00 -3.69
N GLU A 119 -3.89 0.28 -4.79
CA GLU A 119 -3.39 -1.07 -5.01
C GLU A 119 -1.91 -1.10 -5.40
N SER A 120 -1.25 -2.19 -5.04
CA SER A 120 0.08 -2.52 -5.57
C SER A 120 -0.01 -3.28 -6.88
N CYS A 121 0.64 -2.70 -7.89
CA CYS A 121 0.87 -3.28 -9.20
C CYS A 121 1.45 -4.70 -9.12
N PHE A 122 0.95 -5.63 -9.94
CA PHE A 122 1.38 -7.04 -10.00
C PHE A 122 1.25 -7.85 -8.70
N SER A 123 0.45 -7.38 -7.74
CA SER A 123 0.20 -8.12 -6.50
C SER A 123 -1.14 -8.85 -6.57
N SER A 124 -1.11 -10.19 -6.44
CA SER A 124 -2.31 -11.01 -6.31
C SER A 124 -3.11 -10.66 -5.05
N TRP A 125 -2.44 -10.24 -3.97
CA TRP A 125 -3.07 -9.74 -2.76
C TRP A 125 -3.93 -8.49 -3.04
N SER A 126 -3.39 -7.52 -3.79
CA SER A 126 -4.17 -6.36 -4.24
C SER A 126 -5.31 -6.78 -5.16
N SER A 127 -5.03 -7.69 -6.12
CA SER A 127 -6.01 -8.12 -7.11
C SER A 127 -7.24 -8.75 -6.48
N ASN A 128 -7.08 -9.56 -5.43
CA ASN A 128 -8.21 -10.16 -4.72
C ASN A 128 -9.11 -9.08 -4.12
N ILE A 129 -8.54 -8.09 -3.42
CA ILE A 129 -9.31 -6.97 -2.83
C ILE A 129 -10.00 -6.15 -3.92
N VAL A 130 -9.31 -5.86 -5.03
CA VAL A 130 -9.90 -5.11 -6.14
C VAL A 130 -11.07 -5.86 -6.76
N LEU A 131 -10.95 -7.18 -6.94
CA LEU A 131 -12.05 -8.01 -7.45
C LEU A 131 -13.25 -8.03 -6.50
N GLU A 132 -13.01 -8.14 -5.19
CA GLU A 132 -14.06 -8.10 -4.17
C GLU A 132 -14.76 -6.73 -4.14
N ARG A 133 -14.00 -5.63 -4.12
CA ARG A 133 -14.54 -4.26 -4.25
C ARG A 133 -15.35 -4.12 -5.54
N TYR A 134 -14.87 -4.69 -6.64
CA TYR A 134 -15.59 -4.67 -7.91
C TYR A 134 -16.94 -5.41 -7.83
N ALA A 135 -16.98 -6.58 -7.20
CA ALA A 135 -18.20 -7.35 -6.99
C ALA A 135 -19.23 -6.57 -6.17
N GLU A 136 -18.77 -5.78 -5.18
CA GLU A 136 -19.60 -4.98 -4.27
C GLU A 136 -19.94 -3.56 -4.81
N GLY A 137 -19.66 -3.29 -6.09
CA GLY A 137 -19.97 -2.00 -6.71
C GLY A 137 -19.02 -0.85 -6.35
N ILE A 138 -17.96 -1.12 -5.58
CA ILE A 138 -16.94 -0.13 -5.21
C ILE A 138 -15.92 -0.02 -6.36
N ARG A 139 -15.61 1.22 -6.80
CA ARG A 139 -14.79 1.49 -8.00
C ARG A 139 -13.62 2.43 -7.76
N SER A 140 -13.50 2.95 -6.55
CA SER A 140 -12.45 3.87 -6.10
C SER A 140 -11.14 3.11 -5.81
N ASN A 141 -10.54 2.57 -6.87
CA ASN A 141 -9.24 1.91 -6.85
C ASN A 141 -8.24 2.74 -7.67
N LEU A 142 -7.03 2.93 -7.15
CA LEU A 142 -5.94 3.68 -7.79
C LEU A 142 -4.67 2.85 -7.81
N ASN A 143 -3.82 3.07 -8.81
CA ASN A 143 -2.54 2.37 -8.87
C ASN A 143 -1.45 3.11 -8.08
N ASN A 144 -0.69 2.39 -7.25
CA ASN A 144 0.38 3.01 -6.47
C ASN A 144 1.57 3.48 -7.33
N LEU A 145 1.92 2.84 -8.44
CA LEU A 145 3.02 3.28 -9.32
C LEU A 145 2.72 4.64 -9.94
N ASP A 146 1.48 4.88 -10.36
CA ASP A 146 1.07 6.18 -10.90
C ASP A 146 1.23 7.29 -9.85
N ILE A 147 0.86 7.00 -8.60
CA ILE A 147 0.97 7.93 -7.49
C ILE A 147 2.44 8.23 -7.16
N VAL A 148 3.29 7.21 -7.12
CA VAL A 148 4.73 7.35 -6.85
C VAL A 148 5.41 8.11 -7.98
N ALA A 149 5.21 7.69 -9.23
CA ALA A 149 5.79 8.33 -10.40
C ALA A 149 5.40 9.81 -10.49
N LYS A 150 4.10 10.12 -10.34
CA LYS A 150 3.61 11.49 -10.31
C LYS A 150 4.23 12.31 -9.18
N GLY A 151 4.41 11.70 -8.00
CA GLY A 151 5.07 12.36 -6.87
C GLY A 151 6.55 12.66 -7.07
N LEU A 152 7.20 11.94 -7.98
CA LEU A 152 8.59 12.13 -8.37
C LEU A 152 8.76 13.00 -9.63
N GLY A 153 7.66 13.56 -10.15
CA GLY A 153 7.66 14.39 -11.37
C GLY A 153 7.73 13.59 -12.67
N GLU A 154 7.43 12.29 -12.61
CA GLU A 154 7.40 11.40 -13.76
C GLU A 154 5.95 11.06 -14.16
N LYS A 155 5.79 10.54 -15.38
CA LYS A 155 4.55 9.88 -15.80
C LYS A 155 4.82 8.39 -15.91
N TYR A 156 3.94 7.60 -15.31
CA TYR A 156 3.82 6.17 -15.56
C TYR A 156 2.48 5.97 -16.27
N GLU A 157 2.49 5.34 -17.45
CA GLU A 157 1.28 5.11 -18.28
C GLU A 157 1.13 3.62 -18.64
N ASP A 158 1.96 2.75 -18.04
CA ASP A 158 1.95 1.32 -18.32
C ASP A 158 0.89 0.64 -17.45
N SER A 159 0.15 -0.32 -18.03
CA SER A 159 -0.91 -1.01 -17.30
C SER A 159 -0.33 -2.07 -16.36
N CYS A 160 -0.58 -1.91 -15.07
CA CYS A 160 -0.22 -2.86 -14.02
C CYS A 160 -0.92 -4.21 -14.06
N PHE A 161 -2.01 -4.29 -14.81
CA PHE A 161 -2.73 -5.52 -15.08
C PHE A 161 -2.97 -5.59 -16.57
N VAL A 162 -2.78 -6.78 -17.15
CA VAL A 162 -3.36 -7.09 -18.46
C VAL A 162 -4.86 -6.85 -18.30
N ARG A 163 -5.39 -5.82 -18.98
CA ARG A 163 -6.83 -5.47 -18.97
C ARG A 163 -7.64 -6.55 -19.70
N SER A 164 -7.63 -7.77 -19.19
CA SER A 164 -8.29 -8.94 -19.77
C SER A 164 -9.20 -9.60 -18.76
N PHE A 165 -10.00 -8.81 -18.04
CA PHE A 165 -11.23 -9.28 -17.39
C PHE A 165 -12.21 -8.12 -17.36
N LEU A 166 -12.77 -7.80 -18.53
CA LEU A 166 -14.09 -7.24 -18.79
C LEU A 166 -14.29 -7.16 -20.30
#